data_AF-A0A2G2Z9K5-F1
#
_entry.id   AF-A0A2G2Z9K5-F1
#
_cell.length_a   1.000
_cell.length_b   1.000
_cell.length_c   1.000
_cell.angle_alpha   90.00
_cell.angle_beta   90.00
_cell.angle_gamma   90.00
#
_symmetry.space_group_name_H-M   'P 1'
#
loop_
_entity.id
_entity.type
_entity.pdbx_description
1 polymer ?
#
loop_
_entity_poly.entity_id
_entity_poly.type
_entity_poly.pdbx_seq_one_letter_code
_entity_poly.pdbx_strand_id
1 'polypeptide(L)'
;MGIEPMTKPEVAPQEVEIVPLSYPTTYVRLGIGRSEKNPLFPACAPKGVNHRDFYNECGKPVCYFLAKDYGHNDMLDDETKGIRGKATYCLCTKEKSRVPMRKFVGGVLVAFLKAYLEGNSSNLVAIRDGNVTLPVELQDIDFLVQVLG
;
A
#
# COMPACT_ATOMS: atom_id res chain seq x y z
N MET A 1 -0.55 -29.29 -7.81
CA MET A 1 -0.72 -27.82 -7.77
C MET A 1 0.64 -27.27 -7.33
N GLY A 2 1.45 -26.82 -8.30
CA GLY A 2 2.80 -26.36 -8.02
C GLY A 2 2.75 -24.99 -7.38
N ILE A 3 3.24 -24.88 -6.15
CA ILE A 3 3.70 -23.61 -5.59
C ILE A 3 5.06 -23.36 -6.21
N GLU A 4 5.11 -22.58 -7.28
CA GLU A 4 6.38 -22.02 -7.73
C GLU A 4 6.94 -21.18 -6.58
N PRO A 5 8.19 -21.39 -6.15
CA PRO A 5 8.80 -20.52 -5.16
C PRO A 5 8.72 -19.09 -5.68
N MET A 6 8.28 -18.14 -4.85
CA MET A 6 8.35 -16.73 -5.20
C MET A 6 9.80 -16.43 -5.57
N THR A 7 10.04 -16.21 -6.86
CA THR A 7 11.30 -15.68 -7.34
C THR A 7 11.55 -14.40 -6.57
N LYS A 8 12.73 -14.29 -5.97
CA LYS A 8 13.27 -13.00 -5.54
C LYS A 8 13.00 -12.06 -6.73
N PRO A 9 12.34 -10.90 -6.56
CA PRO A 9 12.26 -9.95 -7.65
C PRO A 9 13.71 -9.73 -8.02
N GLU A 10 14.08 -10.18 -9.21
CA GLU A 10 15.33 -9.78 -9.80
C GLU A 10 15.14 -8.27 -9.90
N VAL A 11 15.83 -7.54 -9.02
CA VAL A 11 16.05 -6.12 -9.22
C VAL A 11 16.56 -6.07 -10.64
N ALA A 12 15.73 -5.56 -11.54
CA ALA A 12 15.96 -5.68 -12.97
C ALA A 12 17.42 -5.25 -13.22
N PRO A 13 18.16 -5.99 -14.06
CA PRO A 13 19.54 -5.64 -14.36
C PRO A 13 19.61 -4.14 -14.66
N GLN A 14 20.53 -3.47 -13.95
CA GLN A 14 20.92 -2.09 -14.23
C GLN A 14 21.06 -1.95 -15.75
N GLU A 15 20.36 -0.98 -16.34
CA GLU A 15 20.09 -0.82 -17.78
C GLU A 15 18.79 -1.45 -18.31
N VAL A 16 17.69 -1.31 -17.57
CA VAL A 16 16.43 -0.97 -18.24
C VAL A 16 16.34 0.54 -18.20
N GLU A 17 16.22 1.18 -19.36
CA GLU A 17 15.74 2.56 -19.44
C GLU A 17 14.33 2.56 -18.82
N ILE A 18 14.28 2.77 -17.50
CA ILE A 18 13.04 2.89 -16.75
C ILE A 18 12.45 4.17 -17.30
N VAL A 19 11.48 4.05 -18.22
CA VAL A 19 10.61 5.16 -18.58
C VAL A 19 10.07 5.63 -17.23
N PRO A 20 10.47 6.80 -16.72
CA PRO A 20 9.94 7.27 -15.46
C PRO A 20 8.43 7.33 -15.68
N LEU A 21 7.68 6.54 -14.92
CA LEU A 21 6.22 6.60 -14.92
C LEU A 21 5.89 8.07 -14.62
N SER A 22 5.58 8.85 -15.65
CA SER A 22 5.40 10.31 -15.57
C SER A 22 4.03 10.67 -15.00
N TYR A 23 3.44 9.76 -14.24
CA TYR A 23 2.15 9.94 -13.61
C TYR A 23 2.29 10.08 -12.10
N PRO A 24 1.49 10.98 -11.50
CA PRO A 24 1.43 11.11 -10.06
C PRO A 24 1.01 9.77 -9.45
N THR A 25 1.72 9.34 -8.40
CA THR A 25 1.51 8.02 -7.83
C THR A 25 1.20 8.09 -6.33
N THR A 26 0.27 7.26 -5.84
CA THR A 26 0.06 7.07 -4.40
C THR A 26 0.22 5.61 -4.04
N TYR A 27 1.05 5.34 -3.04
CA TYR A 27 1.27 4.01 -2.47
C TYR A 27 0.64 3.92 -1.09
N VAL A 28 -0.33 3.01 -0.97
CA VAL A 28 -0.86 2.57 0.32
C VAL A 28 -0.39 1.15 0.57
N ARG A 29 0.44 0.99 1.60
CA ARG A 29 1.00 -0.30 2.01
C ARG A 29 0.37 -0.78 3.31
N LEU A 30 0.29 -2.10 3.41
CA LEU A 30 -0.36 -2.87 4.47
C LEU A 30 0.73 -3.61 5.28
N GLY A 31 0.79 -3.38 6.59
CA GLY A 31 1.89 -3.73 7.49
C GLY A 31 1.97 -5.21 7.88
N ILE A 32 0.86 -5.95 7.87
CA ILE A 32 0.84 -7.38 8.27
C ILE A 32 1.28 -8.31 7.12
N GLY A 33 1.60 -7.79 5.93
CA GLY A 33 2.07 -8.62 4.81
C GLY A 33 3.35 -9.44 5.11
N ARG A 34 4.13 -9.05 6.12
CA ARG A 34 5.41 -9.67 6.52
C ARG A 34 5.29 -10.90 7.41
N SER A 35 4.12 -11.15 7.97
CA SER A 35 3.91 -12.27 8.90
C SER A 35 3.42 -13.50 8.15
N GLU A 36 4.09 -14.62 8.35
CA GLU A 36 3.59 -15.92 7.90
C GLU A 36 2.31 -16.26 8.64
N LYS A 37 1.28 -16.71 7.90
CA LYS A 37 0.01 -17.10 8.51
C LYS A 37 0.08 -18.54 9.05
N ASN A 38 0.70 -19.43 8.27
CA ASN A 38 1.04 -20.81 8.64
C ASN A 38 2.03 -21.39 7.60
N PRO A 39 2.60 -22.59 7.82
CA PRO A 39 3.58 -23.17 6.90
C PRO A 39 3.11 -23.42 5.46
N LEU A 40 1.78 -23.49 5.22
CA LEU A 40 1.19 -23.66 3.89
C LEU A 40 0.91 -22.31 3.20
N PHE A 41 0.91 -21.21 3.96
CA PHE A 41 0.66 -19.85 3.47
C PHE A 41 1.80 -18.93 3.94
N PRO A 42 2.90 -18.85 3.16
CA PRO A 42 4.06 -18.02 3.51
C PRO A 42 3.68 -16.54 3.56
N ALA A 43 4.56 -15.72 4.13
CA ALA A 43 4.36 -14.28 4.19
C ALA A 43 4.10 -13.71 2.79
N CYS A 44 3.02 -12.92 2.66
CA CYS A 44 2.64 -12.34 1.38
C CYS A 44 3.63 -11.26 0.90
N ALA A 45 4.46 -10.72 1.80
CA ALA A 45 5.56 -9.79 1.51
C ALA A 45 6.78 -10.11 2.41
N PRO A 46 7.63 -11.09 2.03
CA PRO A 46 8.79 -11.51 2.81
C PRO A 46 9.78 -10.36 3.09
N LYS A 47 10.67 -10.52 4.09
CA LYS A 47 11.77 -9.57 4.31
C LYS A 47 12.67 -9.54 3.06
N GLY A 48 13.01 -8.34 2.58
CA GLY A 48 13.90 -8.15 1.43
C GLY A 48 13.23 -7.93 0.08
N VAL A 49 11.89 -8.00 -0.02
CA VAL A 49 11.15 -7.45 -1.19
C VAL A 49 10.72 -6.02 -0.88
N ASN A 50 11.46 -5.07 -1.42
CA ASN A 50 11.51 -3.72 -0.87
C ASN A 50 10.60 -2.74 -1.61
N HIS A 51 9.35 -2.70 -1.18
CA HIS A 51 8.39 -1.63 -1.49
C HIS A 51 8.94 -0.21 -1.29
N ARG A 52 9.95 -0.01 -0.43
CA ARG A 52 10.62 1.29 -0.26
C ARG A 52 11.52 1.61 -1.44
N ASP A 53 12.20 0.62 -2.02
CA ASP A 53 13.01 0.81 -3.22
C ASP A 53 12.10 1.16 -4.39
N PHE A 54 10.98 0.45 -4.54
CA PHE A 54 9.97 0.79 -5.54
C PHE A 54 9.41 2.21 -5.34
N TYR A 55 9.09 2.61 -4.11
CA TYR A 55 8.67 3.97 -3.79
C TYR A 55 9.74 5.01 -4.18
N ASN A 56 11.01 4.74 -3.90
CA ASN A 56 12.13 5.64 -4.21
C ASN A 56 12.38 5.77 -5.72
N GLU A 57 12.01 4.76 -6.51
CA GLU A 57 12.13 4.75 -7.98
C GLU A 57 10.98 5.50 -8.69
N CYS A 58 9.93 5.91 -7.97
CA CYS A 58 8.74 6.51 -8.57
C CYS A 58 8.94 7.98 -8.97
N GLY A 59 8.30 8.36 -10.09
CA GLY A 59 8.14 9.74 -10.51
C GLY A 59 7.34 10.54 -9.48
N LYS A 60 7.78 11.77 -9.19
CA LYS A 60 7.10 12.69 -8.28
C LYS A 60 5.84 13.27 -8.95
N PRO A 61 4.76 13.58 -8.21
CA PRO A 61 4.62 13.43 -6.76
C PRO A 61 4.27 11.99 -6.35
N VAL A 62 4.88 11.52 -5.25
CA VAL A 62 4.56 10.22 -4.65
C VAL A 62 4.34 10.30 -3.14
N CYS A 63 3.24 9.69 -2.68
CA CYS A 63 2.91 9.54 -1.26
C CYS A 63 2.99 8.07 -0.84
N TYR A 64 3.54 7.80 0.34
CA TYR A 64 3.67 6.48 0.94
C TYR A 64 3.01 6.46 2.31
N PHE A 65 2.14 5.48 2.53
CA PHE A 65 1.48 5.23 3.80
C PHE A 65 1.64 3.76 4.17
N LEU A 66 2.11 3.46 5.38
CA LEU A 66 2.20 2.10 5.92
C LEU A 66 1.20 1.91 7.06
N ALA A 67 0.08 1.22 6.80
CA ALA A 67 -0.90 0.89 7.83
C ALA A 67 -0.41 -0.31 8.66
N LYS A 68 -0.20 -0.12 9.96
CA LYS A 68 0.50 -1.08 10.83
C LYS A 68 -0.17 -2.46 10.89
N ASP A 69 -1.46 -2.47 11.19
CA ASP A 69 -2.21 -3.67 11.53
C ASP A 69 -3.18 -4.10 10.42
N TYR A 70 -2.84 -3.91 9.15
CA TYR A 70 -3.65 -4.38 8.03
C TYR A 70 -2.87 -5.25 7.03
N GLY A 71 -3.54 -6.22 6.42
CA GLY A 71 -2.96 -7.10 5.39
C GLY A 71 -3.58 -6.91 4.01
N HIS A 72 -3.01 -7.53 2.97
CA HIS A 72 -3.30 -7.26 1.54
C HIS A 72 -4.79 -7.21 1.17
N ASN A 73 -5.62 -8.04 1.80
CA ASN A 73 -7.04 -8.15 1.45
C ASN A 73 -7.95 -7.24 2.28
N ASP A 74 -7.41 -6.42 3.18
CA ASP A 74 -8.21 -5.55 4.05
C ASP A 74 -8.73 -4.30 3.33
N MET A 75 -8.25 -4.04 2.12
CA MET A 75 -8.83 -3.05 1.21
C MET A 75 -10.05 -3.55 0.43
N LEU A 76 -10.39 -4.85 0.51
CA LEU A 76 -11.54 -5.43 -0.18
C LEU A 76 -12.85 -5.25 0.59
N ASP A 77 -13.97 -5.47 -0.09
CA ASP A 77 -15.30 -5.48 0.52
C ASP A 77 -15.42 -6.53 1.64
N ASP A 78 -16.33 -6.29 2.58
CA ASP A 78 -16.57 -7.21 3.70
C ASP A 78 -17.20 -8.52 3.25
N GLU A 79 -17.92 -8.51 2.13
CA GLU A 79 -18.54 -9.67 1.48
C GLU A 79 -18.06 -9.81 0.04
N THR A 80 -17.09 -10.69 -0.19
CA THR A 80 -16.68 -11.08 -1.55
C THR A 80 -17.36 -12.40 -1.94
N LYS A 81 -18.31 -12.37 -2.89
CA LYS A 81 -19.11 -13.55 -3.29
C LYS A 81 -18.29 -14.60 -4.05
N GLY A 82 -18.77 -15.85 -4.03
CA GLY A 82 -18.18 -16.98 -4.76
C GLY A 82 -16.97 -17.63 -4.08
N ILE A 83 -16.51 -18.76 -4.62
CA ILE A 83 -15.41 -19.56 -4.05
C ILE A 83 -14.11 -18.75 -3.99
N ARG A 84 -13.82 -17.99 -5.06
CA ARG A 84 -12.65 -17.10 -5.12
C ARG A 84 -12.74 -15.94 -4.12
N GLY A 85 -13.93 -15.37 -3.93
CA GLY A 85 -14.18 -14.36 -2.90
C GLY A 85 -13.90 -14.91 -1.50
N LYS A 86 -14.46 -16.09 -1.17
CA LYS A 86 -14.21 -16.76 0.11
C LYS A 86 -12.72 -17.08 0.33
N ALA A 87 -11.95 -17.36 -0.72
CA ALA A 87 -10.51 -17.58 -0.62
C ALA A 87 -9.75 -16.32 -0.13
N THR A 88 -10.22 -15.11 -0.45
CA THR A 88 -9.56 -13.86 0.00
C THR A 88 -9.48 -13.73 1.53
N TYR A 89 -10.36 -14.40 2.29
CA TYR A 89 -10.32 -14.40 3.75
C TYR A 89 -9.26 -15.35 4.33
N CYS A 90 -8.76 -16.29 3.53
CA CYS A 90 -7.87 -17.36 3.97
C CYS A 90 -6.41 -17.13 3.56
N LEU A 91 -6.13 -16.35 2.51
CA LEU A 91 -4.82 -16.33 1.86
C LEU A 91 -3.76 -15.43 2.52
N CYS A 92 -4.14 -14.35 3.21
CA CYS A 92 -3.19 -13.50 3.94
C CYS A 92 -3.69 -13.24 5.38
N THR A 93 -2.78 -12.74 6.20
CA THR A 93 -3.05 -12.18 7.52
C THR A 93 -3.94 -10.94 7.37
N LYS A 94 -4.85 -10.71 8.30
CA LYS A 94 -5.89 -9.68 8.20
C LYS A 94 -6.28 -9.16 9.58
N GLU A 95 -6.83 -7.95 9.63
CA GLU A 95 -7.47 -7.44 10.84
C GLU A 95 -8.91 -7.98 11.00
N LYS A 96 -9.51 -7.76 12.16
CA LYS A 96 -10.89 -8.18 12.44
C LYS A 96 -11.94 -7.47 11.58
N SER A 97 -11.64 -6.26 11.08
CA SER A 97 -12.53 -5.46 10.23
C SER A 97 -11.79 -4.83 9.07
N ARG A 98 -12.39 -4.88 7.87
CA ARG A 98 -11.87 -4.23 6.65
C ARG A 98 -12.37 -2.80 6.46
N VAL A 99 -13.47 -2.44 7.13
CA VAL A 99 -14.11 -1.11 7.02
C VAL A 99 -13.13 0.04 7.26
N PRO A 100 -12.27 0.03 8.31
CA PRO A 100 -11.41 1.17 8.57
C PRO A 100 -10.33 1.33 7.50
N MET A 101 -9.79 0.23 6.98
CA MET A 101 -8.84 0.26 5.87
C MET A 101 -9.48 0.78 4.57
N ARG A 102 -10.70 0.34 4.23
CA ARG A 102 -11.41 0.89 3.05
C ARG A 102 -11.66 2.39 3.18
N LYS A 103 -12.08 2.85 4.36
CA LYS A 103 -12.24 4.29 4.65
C LYS A 103 -10.91 5.03 4.50
N PHE A 104 -9.82 4.46 5.01
CA PHE A 104 -8.49 5.05 4.87
C PHE A 104 -8.08 5.17 3.40
N VAL A 105 -8.11 4.06 2.64
CA VAL A 105 -7.72 4.05 1.21
C VAL A 105 -8.54 5.06 0.41
N GLY A 106 -9.86 5.07 0.58
CA GLY A 106 -10.73 6.03 -0.10
C GLY A 106 -10.38 7.48 0.27
N GLY A 107 -10.13 7.75 1.55
CA GLY A 107 -9.76 9.07 2.04
C GLY A 107 -8.43 9.58 1.48
N VAL A 108 -7.37 8.76 1.53
CA VAL A 108 -6.06 9.16 1.01
C VAL A 108 -6.05 9.31 -0.51
N LEU A 109 -6.83 8.49 -1.23
CA LEU A 109 -6.99 8.62 -2.68
C LEU A 109 -7.64 9.97 -3.03
N VAL A 110 -8.71 10.34 -2.33
CA VAL A 110 -9.37 11.65 -2.54
C VAL A 110 -8.44 12.80 -2.15
N ALA A 111 -7.72 12.70 -1.04
CA ALA A 111 -6.76 13.72 -0.62
C ALA A 111 -5.64 13.91 -1.64
N PHE A 112 -5.14 12.81 -2.21
CA PHE A 112 -4.13 12.85 -3.25
C PHE A 112 -4.64 13.47 -4.56
N LEU A 113 -5.82 13.06 -5.02
CA LEU A 113 -6.41 13.60 -6.25
C LEU A 113 -6.70 15.11 -6.10
N LYS A 114 -7.15 15.57 -4.93
CA LYS A 114 -7.30 17.01 -4.66
C LYS A 114 -5.97 17.76 -4.68
N ALA A 115 -4.93 17.19 -4.09
CA ALA A 115 -3.60 17.79 -4.13
C ALA A 115 -3.07 17.89 -5.56
N TYR A 116 -3.24 16.83 -6.36
CA TYR A 116 -2.73 16.77 -7.73
C TYR A 116 -3.53 17.61 -8.72
N LEU A 117 -4.87 17.53 -8.69
CA LEU A 117 -5.73 18.18 -9.69
C LEU A 117 -6.09 19.62 -9.31
N GLU A 118 -6.23 19.90 -8.01
CA GLU A 118 -6.71 21.20 -7.51
C GLU A 118 -5.61 22.00 -6.78
N GLY A 119 -4.40 21.43 -6.63
CA GLY A 119 -3.33 22.04 -5.83
C GLY A 119 -3.63 22.08 -4.32
N ASN A 120 -4.68 21.40 -3.85
CA ASN A 120 -5.10 21.44 -2.46
C ASN A 120 -4.52 20.27 -1.65
N SER A 121 -3.36 20.49 -1.07
CA SER A 121 -2.63 19.48 -0.27
C SER A 121 -2.96 19.46 1.22
N SER A 122 -3.92 20.29 1.67
CA SER A 122 -4.25 20.47 3.11
C SER A 122 -4.51 19.16 3.85
N ASN A 123 -5.27 18.24 3.24
CA ASN A 123 -5.56 16.94 3.83
C ASN A 123 -4.31 16.04 3.93
N LEU A 124 -3.45 16.02 2.90
CA LEU A 124 -2.21 15.23 2.95
C LEU A 124 -1.26 15.77 4.02
N VAL A 125 -1.10 17.09 4.12
CA VAL A 125 -0.30 17.75 5.14
C VAL A 125 -0.83 17.42 6.53
N ALA A 126 -2.15 17.52 6.74
CA ALA A 126 -2.75 17.21 8.03
C ALA A 126 -2.55 15.73 8.43
N ILE A 127 -2.61 14.79 7.46
CA ILE A 127 -2.32 13.37 7.71
C ILE A 127 -0.86 13.18 8.12
N ARG A 128 0.10 13.78 7.41
CA ARG A 128 1.54 13.70 7.73
C ARG A 128 1.86 14.27 9.09
N ASP A 129 1.27 15.42 9.41
CA ASP A 129 1.55 16.14 10.65
C ASP A 129 0.79 15.56 11.85
N GLY A 130 -0.03 14.52 11.64
CA GLY A 130 -0.81 13.88 12.71
C GLY A 130 -1.97 14.74 13.22
N ASN A 131 -2.41 15.73 12.44
CA ASN A 131 -3.46 16.68 12.80
C ASN A 131 -4.88 16.18 12.48
N VAL A 132 -5.03 14.91 12.08
CA VAL A 132 -6.33 14.28 11.81
C VAL A 132 -6.43 12.95 12.52
N THR A 133 -7.63 12.58 12.94
CA THR A 133 -7.90 11.21 13.38
C THR A 133 -8.10 10.31 12.17
N LEU A 134 -7.26 9.29 12.05
CA LEU A 134 -7.34 8.30 10.98
C LEU A 134 -8.12 7.06 11.45
N PRO A 135 -8.81 6.37 10.53
CA PRO A 135 -9.46 5.10 10.85
C PRO A 135 -8.45 3.93 11.00
N VAL A 136 -7.16 4.16 10.73
CA VAL A 136 -6.08 3.16 10.85
C VAL A 136 -4.87 3.77 11.56
N GLU A 137 -4.10 2.95 12.28
CA GLU A 137 -2.79 3.34 12.81
C GLU A 137 -1.74 3.24 11.70
N LEU A 138 -0.97 4.31 11.49
CA LEU A 138 0.13 4.35 10.54
C LEU A 138 1.45 4.08 11.25
N GLN A 139 2.22 3.14 10.71
CA GLN A 139 3.57 2.83 11.17
C GLN A 139 4.61 3.74 10.52
N ASP A 140 4.39 4.16 9.27
CA ASP A 140 5.31 5.00 8.51
C ASP A 140 4.52 5.82 7.48
N ILE A 141 4.99 7.04 7.23
CA ILE A 141 4.41 7.99 6.29
C ILE A 141 5.56 8.74 5.64
N ASP A 142 5.57 8.81 4.31
CA ASP A 142 6.59 9.58 3.60
C ASP A 142 6.04 10.18 2.31
N PHE A 143 6.45 11.41 1.99
CA PHE A 143 6.05 12.12 0.78
C PHE A 143 7.28 12.58 -0.01
N LEU A 144 7.41 12.09 -1.24
CA LEU A 144 8.33 12.65 -2.24
C LEU A 144 7.49 13.48 -3.22
N VAL A 145 7.15 14.68 -2.77
CA VAL A 145 6.33 15.66 -3.48
C VAL A 145 7.21 16.79 -3.96
N GLN A 146 7.18 17.05 -5.26
CA GLN A 146 7.85 18.22 -5.84
C GLN A 146 7.03 19.51 -5.60
N VAL A 147 5.84 19.39 -4.98
CA VAL A 147 4.85 20.47 -4.82
C VAL A 147 4.17 20.36 -3.44
N LEU A 148 4.88 20.68 -2.36
CA LEU A 148 4.26 21.08 -1.08
C LEU A 148 4.65 22.51 -0.68
N GLY A 149 5.05 23.31 -1.66
CA GLY A 149 5.46 24.70 -1.57
C GLY A 149 6.13 25.10 -2.86
#